data_AF-A0A815IIQ9-F1
#
_entry.id   AF-A0A815IIQ9-F1
#
_cell.length_a   1.000
_cell.length_b   1.000
_cell.length_c   1.000
_cell.angle_alpha   90.00
_cell.angle_beta   90.00
_cell.angle_gamma   90.00
#
_symmetry.space_group_name_H-M   'P 1'
#
loop_
_entity.id
_entity.type
_entity.pdbx_description
1 polymer ?
#
loop_
_entity_poly.entity_id
_entity_poly.type
_entity_poly.pdbx_seq_one_letter_code
_entity_poly.pdbx_strand_id
1 'polypeptide(L)'
;MHALRPEIMDYQGEYVCLTNKKRLISLCNTRWINRNTLIETFLELYIPIVNTLDKFRYGILKDSLAEQLYHVITNFQHIISTCISCFLLSDIVPVSRMLQTETLDF
;
A
#
# COMPACT_ATOMS: atom_id res chain seq x y z
N MET A 1 1.61 29.58 14.42
CA MET A 1 0.47 28.67 14.59
C MET A 1 -0.59 29.07 13.58
N HIS A 2 -0.72 28.34 12.46
CA HIS A 2 -1.78 28.62 11.50
C HIS A 2 -3.10 28.07 12.06
N ALA A 3 -4.00 28.98 12.43
CA ALA A 3 -5.36 28.64 12.78
C ALA A 3 -6.04 28.01 11.55
N LEU A 4 -6.63 26.83 11.74
CA LEU A 4 -7.47 26.17 10.74
C LEU A 4 -8.65 27.10 10.39
N ARG A 5 -9.04 27.13 9.11
CA ARG A 5 -10.13 28.00 8.62
C ARG A 5 -11.44 27.69 9.37
N PRO A 6 -12.27 28.71 9.65
CA PRO A 6 -13.55 28.56 10.35
C PRO A 6 -14.56 27.67 9.61
N GLU A 7 -14.34 27.39 8.32
CA GLU A 7 -15.12 26.45 7.50
C GLU A 7 -15.11 24.99 8.04
N ILE A 8 -14.18 24.66 8.95
CA ILE A 8 -14.08 23.31 9.55
C ILE A 8 -14.85 23.21 10.87
N MET A 9 -15.25 24.33 11.49
CA MET A 9 -15.87 24.29 12.83
C MET A 9 -17.40 24.07 12.83
N ASP A 10 -18.07 24.16 11.68
CA ASP A 10 -19.55 24.11 11.60
C ASP A 10 -20.11 22.86 10.91
N TYR A 11 -19.34 21.79 10.79
CA TYR A 11 -19.92 20.49 10.40
C TYR A 11 -20.55 19.78 11.62
N GLN A 12 -21.62 20.36 12.16
CA GLN A 12 -22.56 19.64 13.05
C GLN A 12 -23.63 18.90 12.24
N GLY A 13 -23.21 18.24 11.15
CA GLY A 13 -24.03 17.22 10.54
C GLY A 13 -24.12 16.07 11.53
N GLU A 14 -25.26 15.90 12.19
CA GLU A 14 -25.61 14.66 12.87
C GLU A 14 -25.34 13.54 11.86
N TYR A 15 -24.33 12.70 12.12
CA TYR A 15 -24.11 11.51 11.32
C TYR A 15 -25.31 10.60 11.57
N VAL A 16 -26.37 10.80 10.80
CA VAL A 16 -27.46 9.83 10.70
C VAL A 16 -26.85 8.63 9.99
N CYS A 17 -26.25 7.73 10.78
CA CYS A 17 -25.89 6.40 10.34
C CYS A 17 -27.21 5.69 10.05
N LEU A 18 -27.74 5.90 8.83
CA LEU A 18 -28.84 5.10 8.31
C LEU A 18 -28.40 3.64 8.46
N THR A 19 -29.07 2.92 9.36
CA THR A 19 -28.74 1.58 9.87
C THR A 19 -28.90 0.47 8.82
N ASN A 20 -28.71 0.78 7.54
CA ASN A 20 -28.45 -0.21 6.51
C ASN A 20 -26.99 -0.64 6.58
N LYS A 21 -26.58 -1.23 7.71
CA LYS A 21 -25.28 -1.88 7.86
C LYS A 21 -25.23 -3.01 6.83
N LYS A 22 -24.63 -2.77 5.67
CA LYS A 22 -24.37 -3.81 4.68
C LYS A 22 -23.01 -4.41 5.01
N ARG A 23 -22.95 -5.74 5.14
CA ARG A 23 -21.68 -6.47 5.30
C ARG A 23 -20.73 -6.04 4.20
N LEU A 24 -19.49 -5.70 4.56
CA LEU A 24 -18.44 -5.44 3.60
C LEU A 24 -18.28 -6.69 2.72
N ILE A 25 -18.32 -6.51 1.40
CA ILE A 25 -18.12 -7.60 0.45
C ILE A 25 -16.78 -8.27 0.79
N SER A 26 -16.78 -9.60 0.88
CA SER A 26 -15.58 -10.39 1.19
C SER A 26 -14.41 -9.94 0.31
N LEU A 27 -13.24 -9.73 0.93
CA LEU A 27 -12.04 -9.42 0.19
C LEU A 27 -11.76 -10.61 -0.71
N CYS A 28 -11.46 -10.35 -1.98
CA CYS A 28 -10.97 -11.40 -2.87
C CYS A 28 -9.64 -11.92 -2.30
N ASN A 29 -9.70 -13.07 -1.62
CA ASN A 29 -8.56 -13.68 -0.90
C ASN A 29 -7.31 -13.76 -1.77
N THR A 30 -7.46 -14.11 -3.05
CA THR A 30 -6.34 -14.26 -3.99
C THR A 30 -5.75 -12.95 -4.50
N ARG A 31 -6.46 -11.82 -4.47
CA ARG A 31 -5.95 -10.56 -5.03
C ARG A 31 -5.33 -9.65 -3.97
N TRP A 32 -5.91 -9.61 -2.79
CA TRP A 32 -5.49 -8.69 -1.72
C TRP A 32 -4.41 -9.28 -0.82
N ILE A 33 -4.54 -10.56 -0.43
CA ILE A 33 -3.52 -11.25 0.36
C ILE A 33 -2.24 -11.34 -0.46
N ASN A 34 -2.33 -11.79 -1.72
CA ASN A 34 -1.18 -11.84 -2.62
C ASN A 34 -0.54 -10.46 -2.81
N ARG A 35 -1.31 -9.37 -2.94
CA ARG A 35 -0.74 -8.02 -3.08
C ARG A 35 0.05 -7.57 -1.85
N ASN A 36 -0.46 -7.83 -0.65
CA ASN A 36 0.26 -7.46 0.57
C ASN A 36 1.55 -8.28 0.72
N THR A 37 1.43 -9.61 0.58
CA THR A 37 2.59 -10.52 0.64
C THR A 37 3.63 -10.22 -0.43
N LEU A 38 3.24 -9.80 -1.64
CA LEU A 38 4.17 -9.43 -2.71
C LEU A 38 4.94 -8.14 -2.39
N ILE A 39 4.32 -7.15 -1.76
CA ILE A 39 5.01 -5.91 -1.36
C ILE A 39 5.97 -6.18 -0.21
N GLU A 40 5.56 -6.98 0.78
CA GLU A 40 6.43 -7.42 1.87
C GLU A 40 7.64 -8.20 1.32
N THR A 41 7.39 -9.18 0.46
CA THR A 41 8.46 -9.98 -0.20
C THR A 41 9.39 -9.09 -1.03
N PHE A 42 8.86 -8.11 -1.75
CA PHE A 42 9.67 -7.18 -2.52
C PHE A 42 10.60 -6.33 -1.62
N LEU A 43 10.11 -5.87 -0.47
CA LEU A 43 10.91 -5.12 0.50
C LEU A 43 12.02 -5.99 1.11
N GLU A 44 11.74 -7.24 1.45
CA GLU A 44 12.75 -8.19 1.95
C GLU A 44 13.85 -8.44 0.91
N LEU A 45 13.49 -8.50 -0.37
CA LEU A 45 14.41 -8.72 -1.48
C LEU A 45 14.99 -7.44 -2.08
N TYR A 46 14.67 -6.26 -1.55
CA TYR A 46 15.04 -5.00 -2.17
C TYR A 46 16.56 -4.85 -2.37
N ILE A 47 17.33 -5.07 -1.29
CA ILE A 47 18.80 -4.98 -1.34
C ILE A 47 19.40 -5.97 -2.35
N PRO A 48 19.08 -7.28 -2.32
CA PRO A 48 19.63 -8.21 -3.31
C PRO A 48 19.20 -7.91 -4.75
N ILE A 49 17.99 -7.39 -4.98
CA ILE A 49 17.54 -6.95 -6.30
C ILE A 49 18.39 -5.77 -6.80
N VAL A 50 18.53 -4.72 -6.00
CA VAL A 50 19.32 -3.53 -6.34
C VAL A 50 20.77 -3.91 -6.62
N ASN A 51 21.39 -4.70 -5.75
CA ASN A 51 22.77 -5.16 -5.91
C ASN A 51 22.97 -6.02 -7.16
N THR A 52 21.96 -6.81 -7.53
CA THR A 52 22.01 -7.62 -8.74
C THR A 52 21.93 -6.73 -9.97
N LEU A 53 20.97 -5.80 -10.00
CA LEU A 53 20.78 -4.88 -11.12
C LEU A 53 21.97 -3.93 -11.32
N ASP A 54 22.65 -3.53 -10.24
CA ASP A 54 23.86 -2.70 -10.33
C ASP A 54 24.98 -3.37 -11.15
N LYS A 55 25.09 -4.71 -11.06
CA LYS A 55 26.07 -5.49 -11.85
C LYS A 55 25.81 -5.44 -13.35
N PHE A 56 24.56 -5.22 -13.78
CA PHE A 56 24.19 -5.12 -15.19
C PHE A 56 24.34 -3.70 -15.76
N ARG A 57 24.81 -2.72 -14.97
CA ARG A 57 25.02 -1.35 -15.46
C ARG A 57 26.33 -1.18 -16.22
N TYR A 58 27.33 -2.03 -15.96
CA TYR A 58 28.68 -1.88 -16.48
C TYR A 58 29.28 -3.22 -16.91
N GLY A 59 30.25 -3.17 -17.84
CA GLY A 59 31.02 -4.34 -18.24
C GLY A 59 30.32 -5.28 -19.22
N ILE A 60 30.74 -6.55 -19.23
CA ILE A 60 30.29 -7.57 -20.20
C ILE A 60 28.82 -7.96 -20.00
N LEU A 61 28.32 -7.82 -18.76
CA LEU A 61 26.95 -8.12 -18.39
C LEU A 61 26.02 -6.92 -18.60
N LYS A 62 26.44 -5.89 -19.34
CA LYS A 62 25.62 -4.70 -19.51
C LYS A 62 24.28 -5.05 -20.17
N ASP A 63 23.18 -4.68 -19.52
CA ASP A 63 21.83 -4.85 -20.03
C ASP A 63 21.01 -3.58 -19.81
N SER A 64 20.41 -3.06 -20.88
CA SER A 64 19.70 -1.77 -20.86
C SER A 64 18.36 -1.84 -20.13
N LEU A 65 17.69 -2.99 -20.13
CA LEU A 65 16.43 -3.18 -19.39
C LEU A 65 16.71 -3.28 -17.89
N ALA A 66 17.77 -3.99 -17.50
CA ALA A 66 18.21 -4.07 -16.11
C ALA A 66 18.66 -2.71 -15.58
N GLU A 67 19.38 -1.92 -16.38
CA GLU A 67 19.76 -0.55 -16.05
C GLU A 67 18.54 0.38 -15.90
N GLN A 68 17.56 0.30 -16.79
CA GLN A 68 16.30 1.04 -16.65
C GLN A 68 15.54 0.65 -15.39
N LEU A 69 15.44 -0.65 -15.11
CA LEU A 69 14.77 -1.15 -13.92
C LEU A 69 15.48 -0.68 -12.65
N TYR A 70 16.82 -0.72 -12.61
CA TYR A 70 17.63 -0.17 -11.53
C TYR A 70 17.23 1.28 -11.25
N HIS A 71 17.24 2.14 -12.27
CA HIS A 71 16.90 3.55 -12.12
C HIS A 71 15.48 3.78 -11.59
N VAL A 72 14.51 2.96 -12.02
CA VAL A 72 13.14 3.04 -11.54
C VAL A 72 13.04 2.65 -10.07
N ILE A 73 13.64 1.53 -9.67
CA ILE A 73 13.49 1.03 -8.29
C ILE A 73 14.32 1.79 -7.26
N THR A 74 15.42 2.42 -7.69
CA THR A 74 16.24 3.31 -6.84
C THR A 74 15.74 4.75 -6.85
N ASN A 75 14.71 5.07 -7.66
CA ASN A 75 14.13 6.38 -7.66
C ASN A 75 13.45 6.67 -6.31
N PHE A 76 13.73 7.84 -5.74
CA PHE A 76 13.18 8.25 -4.44
C PHE A 76 11.65 8.16 -4.38
N GLN A 77 10.96 8.62 -5.43
CA GLN A 77 9.50 8.58 -5.48
C GLN A 77 8.98 7.13 -5.44
N HIS A 78 9.66 6.22 -6.13
CA HIS A 78 9.32 4.80 -6.09
C HIS A 78 9.52 4.21 -4.69
N ILE A 79 10.67 4.46 -4.06
CA ILE A 79 10.99 3.97 -2.71
C ILE A 79 9.93 4.41 -1.71
N ILE A 80 9.63 5.71 -1.66
CA ILE A 80 8.62 6.26 -0.76
C ILE A 80 7.23 5.67 -1.04
N SER A 81 6.85 5.54 -2.31
CA SER A 81 5.54 4.98 -2.68
C SER A 81 5.40 3.53 -2.23
N THR A 82 6.45 2.72 -2.36
CA THR A 82 6.48 1.34 -1.90
C THR A 82 6.40 1.25 -0.38
N CYS A 83 7.14 2.08 0.35
CA CYS A 83 7.06 2.13 1.82
C CYS A 83 5.65 2.51 2.30
N ILE A 84 5.07 3.59 1.75
CA ILE A 84 3.71 4.03 2.11
C ILE A 84 2.69 2.94 1.78
N SER A 85 2.82 2.29 0.62
CA SER A 85 1.92 1.20 0.23
C SER A 85 1.98 0.03 1.22
N CYS A 86 3.18 -0.31 1.70
CA CYS A 86 3.35 -1.35 2.72
C CYS A 86 2.66 -0.98 4.04
N PHE A 87 2.87 0.24 4.54
CA PHE A 87 2.22 0.71 5.77
C PHE A 87 0.70 0.77 5.64
N LEU A 88 0.18 1.29 4.53
CA LEU A 88 -1.26 1.35 4.31
C LEU A 88 -1.88 -0.05 4.26
N LEU A 89 -1.21 -1.00 3.60
CA LEU A 89 -1.72 -2.37 3.50
C LEU A 89 -1.64 -3.11 4.83
N SER A 90 -0.62 -2.86 5.66
CA SER A 90 -0.53 -3.46 6.99
C SER A 90 -1.68 -3.07 7.91
N ASP A 91 -2.25 -1.88 7.72
CA ASP A 91 -3.40 -1.39 8.51
C ASP A 91 -4.74 -1.75 7.88
N ILE A 92 -4.86 -1.59 6.55
CA ILE A 92 -6.12 -1.82 5.83
C ILE A 92 -6.50 -3.30 5.84
N VAL A 93 -5.55 -4.23 5.73
CA VAL A 93 -5.84 -5.66 5.63
C VAL A 93 -6.45 -6.22 6.92
N PRO A 94 -5.88 -5.98 8.13
CA PRO A 94 -6.49 -6.40 9.39
C PRO A 94 -7.87 -5.78 9.60
N VAL A 95 -8.03 -4.47 9.36
CA VAL A 95 -9.31 -3.77 9.53
C VAL A 95 -10.37 -4.34 8.59
N SER A 96 -10.00 -4.57 7.33
CA SER A 96 -10.91 -5.17 6.34
C SER A 96 -11.33 -6.58 6.74
N ARG A 97 -10.41 -7.39 7.27
CA ARG A 97 -10.74 -8.73 7.79
C ARG A 97 -11.69 -8.62 8.99
N MET A 98 -11.41 -7.75 9.96
CA MET A 98 -12.27 -7.55 11.13
C MET A 98 -13.71 -7.20 10.71
N LEU A 99 -13.88 -6.18 9.85
CA LEU A 99 -15.18 -5.74 9.36
C LEU A 99 -15.93 -6.80 8.52
N GLN A 100 -15.22 -7.79 8.00
CA GLN A 100 -15.81 -8.92 7.24
C GLN A 100 -16.19 -10.11 8.12
N THR A 101 -15.58 -10.20 9.31
CA THR A 101 -15.79 -11.29 10.26
C THR A 101 -16.91 -10.98 11.24
N GLU A 102 -17.18 -9.70 11.52
CA GLU A 102 -18.37 -9.32 12.30
C GLU A 102 -19.65 -9.80 11.58
N THR A 103 -20.34 -10.75 12.20
CA THR A 103 -21.74 -11.02 11.90
C THR A 103 -22.52 -9.82 12.38
N LEU A 104 -23.15 -9.12 11.43
CA LEU A 104 -24.22 -8.20 11.76
C LEU A 104 -25.39 -9.08 12.18
N ASP A 105 -25.46 -9.39 13.47
CA ASP A 105 -26.61 -10.06 14.06
C ASP A 105 -27.81 -9.10 13.91
N PHE A 106 -28.74 -9.47 13.03
CA PHE A 106 -30.02 -8.80 12.81
C PHE A 106 -31.12 -9.53 13.57
#